data_AF-A0AAW4GFK2-F1
#
_entry.id   AF-A0AAW4GFK2-F1
#
_cell.length_a   1.000
_cell.length_b   1.000
_cell.length_c   1.000
_cell.angle_alpha   90.00
_cell.angle_beta   90.00
_cell.angle_gamma   90.00
#
_symmetry.space_group_name_H-M   'P 1'
#
loop_
_entity.id
_entity.type
_entity.pdbx_description
1 polymer ?
#
loop_
_entity_poly.entity_id
_entity_poly.type
_entity_poly.pdbx_seq_one_letter_code
_entity_poly.pdbx_strand_id
1 'polypeptide(L)'
;MGKLTLSGVDTLRTRLADDSACDAVLSAFADPAAARAPLRELVEAQHRYLQAEQEVAQVADILRRDQKYAPVGRPSVHIVQLRKQQASTRQAALIARQVVAQAAQTFVRASGLTVKAKQSPSEASAAWLGTLR
;
A
#
# COMPACT_ATOMS: atom_id res chain seq x y z
N MET A 1 -5.58 4.50 -16.60
CA MET A 1 -4.81 4.80 -15.36
C MET A 1 -4.05 3.55 -14.95
N GLY A 2 -2.73 3.64 -14.85
CA GLY A 2 -1.89 2.51 -14.46
C GLY A 2 -2.09 2.14 -12.99
N LYS A 3 -1.97 0.84 -12.66
CA LYS A 3 -2.04 0.36 -11.28
C LYS A 3 -0.86 0.91 -10.48
N LEU A 4 -1.08 1.34 -9.23
CA LEU A 4 0.01 1.76 -8.34
C LEU A 4 0.96 0.59 -8.07
N THR A 5 2.20 0.72 -8.52
CA THR A 5 3.34 -0.20 -8.28
C THR A 5 4.18 0.23 -7.07
N LEU A 6 4.93 -0.68 -6.44
CA LEU A 6 5.80 -0.29 -5.32
C LEU A 6 6.82 0.79 -5.73
N SER A 7 7.51 0.59 -6.86
CA SER A 7 8.52 1.52 -7.38
C SER A 7 7.98 2.94 -7.58
N GLY A 8 6.82 3.07 -8.22
CA GLY A 8 6.28 4.41 -8.46
C GLY A 8 5.69 5.05 -7.20
N VAL A 9 5.32 4.28 -6.16
CA VAL A 9 4.95 4.87 -4.86
C VAL A 9 6.20 5.34 -4.13
N ASP A 10 7.32 4.61 -4.25
CA ASP A 10 8.60 5.01 -3.69
C ASP A 10 9.16 6.29 -4.32
N THR A 11 9.04 6.43 -5.64
CA THR A 11 9.34 7.69 -6.34
C THR A 11 8.47 8.84 -5.84
N LEU A 12 7.15 8.62 -5.69
CA LEU A 12 6.24 9.62 -5.13
C LEU A 12 6.61 9.99 -3.69
N ARG A 13 6.93 9.00 -2.85
CA ARG A 13 7.36 9.21 -1.47
C ARG A 13 8.60 10.10 -1.39
N THR A 14 9.60 9.81 -2.20
CA THR A 14 10.84 10.58 -2.26
C THR A 14 10.57 12.01 -2.75
N ARG A 15 9.75 12.19 -3.79
CA ARG A 15 9.37 13.51 -4.31
C ARG A 15 8.61 14.34 -3.29
N LEU A 16 7.64 13.75 -2.60
CA LEU A 16 6.77 14.43 -1.65
C LEU A 16 7.42 14.68 -0.27
N ALA A 17 8.64 14.17 -0.05
CA ALA A 17 9.47 14.56 1.08
C ALA A 17 9.90 16.04 1.00
N ASP A 18 10.03 16.58 -0.21
CA ASP A 18 10.21 18.01 -0.44
C ASP A 18 8.89 18.77 -0.26
N ASP A 19 8.90 19.81 0.58
CA ASP A 19 7.70 20.59 0.89
C ASP A 19 7.18 21.34 -0.34
N SER A 20 8.05 21.88 -1.19
CA SER A 20 7.64 22.65 -2.37
C SER A 20 6.98 21.77 -3.43
N ALA A 21 7.52 20.56 -3.65
CA ALA A 21 6.93 19.57 -4.54
C ALA A 21 5.61 19.02 -3.99
N CYS A 22 5.50 18.88 -2.67
CA CYS A 22 4.26 18.48 -2.01
C CYS A 22 3.16 19.55 -2.19
N ASP A 23 3.49 20.82 -1.96
CA ASP A 23 2.57 21.94 -2.14
C ASP A 23 2.15 22.10 -3.60
N ALA A 24 3.07 21.92 -4.55
CA ALA A 24 2.76 21.97 -5.98
C ALA A 24 1.73 20.91 -6.39
N VAL A 25 1.80 19.71 -5.81
CA VAL A 25 0.81 18.65 -6.05
C VAL A 25 -0.54 18.98 -5.39
N LEU A 26 -0.49 19.65 -4.23
CA LEU A 26 -1.68 19.99 -3.47
C LEU A 26 -2.34 21.32 -3.89
N SER A 27 -1.73 22.08 -4.79
CA SER A 27 -2.16 23.44 -5.14
C SER A 27 -3.58 23.55 -5.70
N ALA A 28 -4.14 22.44 -6.18
CA ALA A 28 -5.52 22.35 -6.67
C ALA A 28 -6.56 22.17 -5.55
N PHE A 29 -6.14 21.91 -4.31
CA PHE A 29 -7.03 21.77 -3.16
C PHE A 29 -7.18 23.08 -2.39
N ALA A 30 -8.29 23.19 -1.66
CA ALA A 30 -8.64 24.43 -0.95
C ALA A 30 -7.68 24.76 0.21
N ASP A 31 -7.12 23.74 0.88
CA ASP A 31 -6.13 23.91 1.96
C ASP A 31 -4.94 22.94 1.78
N PRO A 32 -3.92 23.35 0.99
CA PRO A 32 -2.72 22.53 0.77
C PRO A 32 -1.94 22.26 2.07
N ALA A 33 -1.91 23.22 3.00
CA ALA A 33 -1.14 23.09 4.24
C ALA A 33 -1.74 22.03 5.15
N ALA A 34 -3.07 22.00 5.31
CA ALA A 34 -3.76 20.97 6.09
C ALA A 34 -3.68 19.57 5.44
N ALA A 35 -3.57 19.49 4.12
CA ALA A 35 -3.49 18.22 3.38
C ALA A 35 -2.08 17.61 3.32
N ARG A 36 -1.03 18.38 3.64
CA ARG A 36 0.38 17.95 3.50
C ARG A 36 0.74 16.72 4.32
N ALA A 37 0.48 16.74 5.63
CA ALA A 37 0.80 15.61 6.50
C ALA A 37 -0.07 14.37 6.16
N PRO A 38 -1.40 14.49 5.98
CA PRO A 38 -2.24 13.38 5.52
C PRO A 38 -1.80 12.76 4.19
N LEU A 39 -1.32 13.57 3.25
CA LEU A 39 -0.80 13.06 1.97
C LEU A 39 0.46 12.20 2.19
N ARG A 40 1.40 12.66 3.01
CA ARG A 40 2.63 11.90 3.32
C ARG A 40 2.31 10.59 4.02
N GLU A 41 1.40 10.61 4.98
CA GLU A 41 0.93 9.42 5.68
C GLU A 41 0.26 8.41 4.73
N LEU A 42 -0.59 8.90 3.82
CA LEU A 42 -1.23 8.07 2.80
C LEU A 42 -0.21 7.40 1.88
N VAL A 43 0.78 8.14 1.38
CA VAL A 43 1.82 7.61 0.48
C VAL A 43 2.68 6.57 1.18
N GLU A 44 3.06 6.83 2.43
CA GLU A 44 3.82 5.88 3.25
C GLU A 44 3.00 4.62 3.59
N ALA A 45 1.71 4.77 3.93
CA ALA A 45 0.82 3.63 4.13
C ALA A 45 0.68 2.79 2.85
N GLN A 46 0.55 3.44 1.69
CA GLN A 46 0.45 2.77 0.39
C GLN A 46 1.75 2.02 0.06
N HIS A 47 2.92 2.60 0.36
CA HIS A 47 4.21 1.94 0.20
C HIS A 47 4.28 0.67 1.04
N ARG A 48 3.98 0.76 2.34
CA ARG A 48 3.99 -0.40 3.26
C ARG A 48 3.02 -1.49 2.84
N TYR A 49 1.82 -1.12 2.38
CA TYR A 49 0.85 -2.10 1.89
C TYR A 49 1.38 -2.85 0.66
N LEU A 50 1.94 -2.14 -0.33
CA LEU A 50 2.50 -2.77 -1.52
C LEU A 50 3.72 -3.63 -1.21
N GLN A 51 4.55 -3.22 -0.25
CA GLN A 51 5.66 -4.03 0.24
C GLN A 51 5.14 -5.32 0.90
N ALA A 52 4.14 -5.24 1.78
CA ALA A 52 3.55 -6.41 2.42
C ALA A 52 2.93 -7.39 1.41
N GLU A 53 2.28 -6.90 0.35
CA GLU A 53 1.77 -7.74 -0.74
C GLU A 53 2.89 -8.47 -1.50
N GLN A 54 4.03 -7.81 -1.72
CA GLN A 54 5.20 -8.46 -2.33
C GLN A 54 5.79 -9.54 -1.41
N GLU A 55 5.89 -9.29 -0.10
CA GLU A 55 6.36 -10.27 0.87
C GLU A 55 5.44 -11.50 0.93
N VAL A 56 4.12 -11.30 0.90
CA VAL A 56 3.14 -12.39 0.81
C VAL A 56 3.36 -13.23 -0.45
N ALA A 57 3.58 -12.58 -1.60
CA ALA A 57 3.84 -13.26 -2.87
C ALA A 57 5.14 -14.08 -2.80
N GLN A 58 6.23 -13.50 -2.29
CA GLN A 58 7.52 -14.18 -2.15
C GLN A 58 7.42 -15.43 -1.27
N VAL A 59 6.79 -15.32 -0.09
CA VAL A 59 6.60 -16.48 0.81
C VAL A 59 5.72 -17.54 0.17
N ALA A 60 4.66 -17.14 -0.56
CA ALA A 60 3.80 -18.08 -1.27
C ALA A 60 4.54 -18.83 -2.38
N ASP A 61 5.45 -18.16 -3.09
CA ASP A 61 6.24 -18.78 -4.16
C ASP A 61 7.26 -19.78 -3.61
N ILE A 62 7.95 -19.43 -2.52
CA ILE A 62 8.86 -20.35 -1.82
C ILE A 62 8.08 -21.57 -1.31
N LEU A 63 6.94 -21.34 -0.65
CA LEU A 63 6.10 -22.43 -0.14
C LEU A 63 5.62 -23.35 -1.26
N ARG A 64 5.20 -22.81 -2.41
CA ARG A 64 4.77 -23.61 -3.57
C ARG A 64 5.92 -24.44 -4.13
N ARG A 65 7.12 -23.84 -4.27
CA ARG A 65 8.32 -24.54 -4.75
C ARG A 65 8.69 -25.68 -3.82
N ASP A 66 8.73 -25.44 -2.51
CA ASP A 66 9.20 -26.42 -1.55
C ASP A 66 8.17 -27.54 -1.35
N GLN A 67 6.87 -27.22 -1.41
CA GLN A 67 5.82 -28.25 -1.39
C GLN A 67 5.83 -29.15 -2.63
N LYS A 68 6.17 -28.62 -3.81
CA LYS A 68 6.22 -29.41 -5.06
C LYS A 68 7.20 -30.57 -4.98
N TYR A 69 8.32 -30.39 -4.27
CA TYR A 69 9.38 -31.39 -4.14
C TYR A 69 9.43 -32.05 -2.76
N ALA A 70 8.44 -31.79 -1.90
CA ALA A 70 8.37 -32.41 -0.59
C ALA A 70 8.03 -33.92 -0.74
N PRO A 71 8.70 -34.81 0.00
CA PRO A 71 8.38 -36.23 -0.03
C PRO A 71 6.96 -36.49 0.52
N VAL A 72 6.33 -37.54 0.01
CA VAL A 72 5.02 -37.99 0.49
C VAL A 72 5.12 -38.43 1.97
N GLY A 73 4.23 -37.93 2.82
CA GLY A 73 4.22 -38.23 4.25
C GLY A 73 4.10 -36.99 5.14
N ARG A 74 4.69 -37.05 6.35
CA ARG A 74 4.61 -35.95 7.32
C ARG A 74 5.36 -34.72 6.78
N PRO A 75 4.74 -33.51 6.78
CA PRO A 75 5.41 -32.29 6.38
C PRO A 75 6.68 -32.03 7.20
N SER A 76 7.74 -31.56 6.54
CA SER A 76 8.95 -31.14 7.25
C SER A 76 8.69 -29.92 8.12
N VAL A 77 9.52 -29.73 9.15
CA VAL A 77 9.47 -28.55 10.03
C VAL A 77 9.56 -27.26 9.22
N HIS A 78 10.40 -27.24 8.18
CA HIS A 78 10.55 -26.12 7.26
C HIS A 78 9.23 -25.75 6.54
N ILE A 79 8.50 -26.72 5.99
CA ILE A 79 7.19 -26.47 5.36
C ILE A 79 6.19 -25.91 6.37
N VAL A 80 6.22 -26.40 7.61
CA VAL A 80 5.36 -25.88 8.69
C VAL A 80 5.74 -24.44 9.04
N GLN A 81 7.03 -24.11 9.11
CA GLN A 81 7.51 -22.75 9.35
C GLN A 81 7.08 -21.80 8.22
N LEU A 82 7.25 -22.20 6.95
CA LEU A 82 6.80 -21.40 5.81
C LEU A 82 5.29 -21.14 5.82
N ARG A 83 4.46 -22.10 6.24
CA ARG A 83 3.01 -21.89 6.41
C ARG A 83 2.70 -20.88 7.51
N LYS A 84 3.39 -20.94 8.64
CA LYS A 84 3.26 -19.96 9.73
C LYS A 84 3.67 -18.55 9.25
N GLN A 85 4.78 -18.46 8.53
CA GLN A 85 5.25 -17.22 7.93
C GLN A 85 4.24 -16.67 6.91
N GLN A 86 3.64 -17.52 6.08
CA GLN A 86 2.61 -17.11 5.12
C GLN A 86 1.36 -16.56 5.84
N ALA A 87 0.93 -17.18 6.93
CA ALA A 87 -0.18 -16.68 7.73
C ALA A 87 0.14 -15.31 8.36
N SER A 88 1.34 -15.16 8.92
CA SER A 88 1.80 -13.91 9.53
C SER A 88 1.91 -12.76 8.52
N THR A 89 2.53 -13.01 7.36
CA THR A 89 2.66 -12.00 6.29
C THR A 89 1.30 -11.59 5.71
N ARG A 90 0.36 -12.54 5.54
CA ARG A 90 -1.02 -12.22 5.14
C ARG A 90 -1.73 -11.34 6.16
N GLN A 91 -1.56 -11.62 7.45
CA GLN A 91 -2.13 -10.78 8.50
C GLN A 91 -1.54 -9.37 8.47
N ALA A 92 -0.22 -9.24 8.28
CA ALA A 92 0.44 -7.95 8.13
C ALA A 92 -0.09 -7.14 6.92
N ALA A 93 -0.31 -7.79 5.77
CA ALA A 93 -0.89 -7.15 4.59
C ALA A 93 -2.33 -6.67 4.83
N LEU A 94 -3.15 -7.44 5.56
CA LEU A 94 -4.51 -7.02 5.95
C LEU A 94 -4.49 -5.79 6.86
N ILE A 95 -3.59 -5.75 7.84
CA ILE A 95 -3.41 -4.60 8.73
C ILE A 95 -2.95 -3.38 7.91
N ALA A 96 -1.95 -3.55 7.04
CA ALA A 96 -1.47 -2.47 6.17
C ALA A 96 -2.59 -1.92 5.27
N ARG A 97 -3.47 -2.78 4.75
CA ARG A 97 -4.65 -2.36 3.98
C ARG A 97 -5.63 -1.53 4.81
N GLN A 98 -5.85 -1.87 6.08
CA GLN A 98 -6.68 -1.09 6.99
C GLN A 98 -6.06 0.29 7.27
N VAL A 99 -4.74 0.35 7.46
CA VAL A 99 -3.99 1.61 7.65
C VAL A 99 -4.12 2.50 6.40
N VAL A 100 -4.00 1.95 5.19
CA VAL A 100 -4.25 2.70 3.94
C VAL A 100 -5.67 3.28 3.93
N ALA A 101 -6.67 2.50 4.32
CA ALA A 101 -8.05 2.98 4.33
C ALA A 101 -8.26 4.14 5.32
N GLN A 102 -7.66 4.06 6.50
CA GLN A 102 -7.69 5.15 7.48
C GLN A 102 -6.96 6.40 6.96
N ALA A 103 -5.75 6.26 6.44
CA ALA A 103 -4.97 7.38 5.90
C ALA A 103 -5.69 8.05 4.72
N ALA A 104 -6.30 7.26 3.83
CA ALA A 104 -7.09 7.77 2.72
C ALA A 104 -8.33 8.54 3.19
N GLN A 105 -9.02 8.05 4.23
CA GLN A 105 -10.15 8.75 4.82
C GLN A 105 -9.74 10.11 5.42
N THR A 106 -8.59 10.15 6.11
CA THR A 106 -8.02 11.40 6.65
C THR A 106 -7.64 12.36 5.53
N PHE A 107 -6.96 11.88 4.49
CA PHE A 107 -6.56 12.69 3.35
C PHE A 107 -7.76 13.27 2.60
N VAL A 108 -8.78 12.47 2.30
CA VAL A 108 -10.02 12.95 1.64
C VAL A 108 -10.69 14.05 2.47
N ARG A 109 -10.72 13.89 3.80
CA ARG A 109 -11.30 14.90 4.70
C ARG A 109 -10.50 16.20 4.70
N ALA A 110 -9.17 16.13 4.71
CA ALA A 110 -8.31 17.30 4.76
C ALA A 110 -8.22 18.04 3.41
N SER A 111 -8.17 17.30 2.30
CA SER A 111 -8.00 17.86 0.95
C SER A 111 -9.32 18.26 0.28
N GLY A 112 -10.44 17.68 0.70
CA GLY A 112 -11.71 17.82 -0.02
C GLY A 112 -11.73 17.04 -1.34
N LEU A 113 -10.83 16.05 -1.53
CA LEU A 113 -10.80 15.20 -2.72
C LEU A 113 -12.18 14.62 -3.02
N THR A 114 -12.66 14.82 -4.24
CA THR A 114 -13.97 14.32 -4.67
C THR A 114 -13.96 12.80 -4.75
N VAL A 115 -14.82 12.16 -3.94
CA VAL A 115 -15.06 10.71 -3.98
C VAL A 115 -16.35 10.46 -4.76
N LYS A 116 -16.27 9.67 -5.85
CA LYS A 116 -17.45 9.34 -6.66
C LYS A 116 -18.41 8.45 -5.87
N ALA A 117 -19.70 8.49 -6.23
CA ALA A 117 -20.68 7.57 -5.66
C ALA A 117 -20.22 6.11 -5.84
N LYS A 118 -20.34 5.30 -4.78
CA LYS A 118 -19.89 3.90 -4.70
C LYS A 118 -18.37 3.68 -4.73
N GLN A 119 -17.57 4.74 -4.74
CA GLN A 119 -16.11 4.64 -4.61
C GLN A 119 -15.72 4.80 -3.15
N SER A 120 -14.78 3.97 -2.67
CA SER A 120 -14.20 4.16 -1.34
C SER A 120 -13.16 5.30 -1.34
N PRO A 121 -12.91 5.96 -0.19
CA PRO A 121 -11.83 6.94 -0.04
C PRO A 121 -10.47 6.40 -0.49
N SER A 122 -10.18 5.13 -0.17
CA SER A 122 -8.96 4.43 -0.58
C SER A 122 -8.83 4.33 -2.09
N GLU A 123 -9.90 3.96 -2.80
CA GLU A 123 -9.90 3.85 -4.27
C GLU A 123 -9.78 5.22 -4.94
N ALA A 124 -10.47 6.25 -4.42
CA ALA A 124 -10.36 7.61 -4.92
C ALA A 124 -8.93 8.15 -4.75
N SER A 125 -8.35 7.95 -3.57
CA SER A 125 -6.99 8.36 -3.24
C SER A 125 -5.96 7.61 -4.08
N ALA A 126 -6.10 6.29 -4.25
CA ALA A 126 -5.22 5.49 -5.09
C ALA A 126 -5.30 5.89 -6.58
N ALA A 127 -6.50 6.20 -7.09
CA ALA A 127 -6.67 6.68 -8.44
C ALA A 127 -6.00 8.05 -8.65
N TRP A 128 -6.18 8.97 -7.70
CA TRP A 128 -5.54 10.29 -7.74
C TRP A 128 -4.01 10.20 -7.61
N LEU A 129 -3.47 9.39 -6.69
CA LEU A 129 -2.03 9.13 -6.63
C LEU A 129 -1.49 8.55 -7.96
N GLY A 130 -2.31 7.77 -8.66
CA GLY A 130 -1.99 7.24 -9.99
C GLY A 130 -1.88 8.30 -11.10
N THR A 131 -2.44 9.50 -10.91
CA THR A 131 -2.27 10.62 -11.86
C THR A 131 -1.03 11.46 -11.58
N LEU A 132 -0.36 11.24 -10.45
CA LEU A 132 0.79 12.04 -10.03
C LEU A 132 2.15 11.47 -10.48
N ARG A 133 2.14 10.25 -11.03
CA ARG A 133 3.30 9.62 -11.66
C ARG A 133 3.50 10.16 -13.05
#